data_AF-A0A5B2YLN0-F1
#
_entry.id   AF-A0A5B2YLN0-F1
#
_cell.length_a   1.000
_cell.length_b   1.000
_cell.length_c   1.000
_cell.angle_alpha   90.00
_cell.angle_beta   90.00
_cell.angle_gamma   90.00
#
_symmetry.space_group_name_H-M   'P 1'
#
loop_
_entity.id
_entity.type
_entity.pdbx_description
1 polymer ?
#
loop_
_entity_poly.entity_id
_entity_poly.type
_entity_poly.pdbx_seq_one_letter_code
_entity_poly.pdbx_strand_id
1 'polypeptide(L)' 'WDPPLQWFHMCIDYDINAAEDPLYTNLAEPDPYYVTPEYLQFVLERFEITDIVIKPDTSGLYEELLMDQLLDR' A
#
# COMPACT_ATOMS: atom_id res chain seq x y z
N TRP A 1 -4.14 7.09 -18.54
CA TRP A 1 -3.69 7.23 -17.15
C TRP A 1 -2.64 6.15 -16.98
N ASP A 2 -1.47 6.50 -16.45
CA ASP A 2 -0.26 5.68 -16.52
C ASP A 2 -0.45 4.29 -15.85
N PRO A 3 0.01 3.18 -16.47
CA PRO A 3 -0.10 1.81 -15.94
C PRO A 3 0.29 1.63 -14.47
N PRO A 4 1.31 2.32 -13.90
CA PRO A 4 1.66 2.17 -12.49
C PRO A 4 0.62 2.66 -11.48
N LEU A 5 -0.42 3.38 -11.90
CA LEU A 5 -1.54 3.76 -11.02
C LEU A 5 -2.61 2.66 -10.87
N GLN A 6 -2.49 1.53 -11.58
CA GLN A 6 -3.33 0.34 -11.39
C GLN A 6 -2.88 -0.52 -10.20
N TRP A 7 -1.84 -0.11 -9.48
CA TRP A 7 -1.26 -0.85 -8.36
C TRP A 7 -1.46 -0.11 -7.04
N PHE A 8 -1.70 -0.89 -5.99
CA PHE A 8 -1.95 -0.43 -4.62
C PHE A 8 -1.04 0.70 -4.21
N HIS A 9 -1.59 1.86 -3.81
CA HIS A 9 -0.78 2.99 -3.36
C HIS A 9 -0.72 3.04 -1.83
N MET A 10 0.48 2.90 -1.27
CA MET A 10 0.78 3.04 0.14
C MET A 10 1.87 4.08 0.36
N CYS A 11 1.58 5.05 1.21
CA CYS A 11 2.52 6.06 1.68
C CYS A 11 2.45 6.13 3.20
N ILE A 12 3.59 5.99 3.88
CA ILE A 12 3.73 6.18 5.33
C ILE A 12 4.53 7.45 5.53
N ASP A 13 3.91 8.44 6.16
CA ASP A 13 4.51 9.74 6.43
C ASP A 13 4.43 10.05 7.92
N TYR A 14 5.43 10.76 8.45
CA TYR A 14 5.45 11.21 9.84
C TYR A 14 4.53 12.43 10.04
N ASP A 15 4.36 13.26 9.00
CA ASP A 15 3.45 14.41 9.01
C ASP A 15 3.04 14.76 7.57
N ILE A 16 1.73 14.68 7.28
CA ILE A 16 1.16 15.02 5.97
C ILE A 16 1.47 16.46 5.49
N ASN A 17 1.98 17.32 6.38
CA ASN A 17 2.38 18.70 6.09
C ASN A 17 3.89 18.95 6.13
N ALA A 18 4.71 17.95 6.49
CA ALA A 18 6.15 18.10 6.43
C ALA A 18 6.60 17.99 4.97
N ALA A 19 7.42 18.93 4.51
CA ALA A 19 7.99 18.91 3.16
C ALA A 19 9.14 17.88 3.01
N GLU A 20 9.21 16.89 3.91
CA GLU A 20 10.22 15.83 3.89
C GLU A 20 9.71 14.63 3.10
N ASP A 21 10.64 13.81 2.59
CA ASP A 21 10.28 12.58 1.89
C ASP A 21 9.55 11.63 2.86
N PRO A 22 8.50 10.91 2.41
CA PRO A 22 7.78 9.98 3.26
C PRO A 22 8.70 8.87 3.76
N LEU A 23 8.40 8.34 4.95
CA LEU A 23 9.14 7.19 5.51
C LEU A 23 9.10 5.97 4.59
N TYR A 24 8.00 5.84 3.85
CA TYR A 24 7.83 4.81 2.85
C TYR A 24 6.84 5.26 1.77
N THR A 25 7.16 4.99 0.51
CA THR A 25 6.19 5.02 -0.58
C THR A 25 6.45 3.86 -1.52
N ASN A 26 5.39 3.12 -1.85
CA ASN A 26 5.51 2.01 -2.79
C ASN A 26 5.77 2.50 -4.23
N LEU A 27 5.57 3.79 -4.52
CA LEU A 27 5.90 4.40 -5.82
C LEU A 27 7.41 4.53 -6.06
N ALA A 28 8.22 4.52 -5.00
CA ALA A 28 9.67 4.54 -5.10
C ALA A 28 10.27 3.13 -5.25
N GLU A 29 9.45 2.08 -5.18
CA GLU A 29 9.92 0.71 -5.35
C GLU A 29 10.35 0.47 -6.82
N PRO A 30 11.53 -0.14 -7.03
CA PRO A 30 12.09 -0.30 -8.36
C PRO A 30 11.29 -1.25 -9.25
N ASP A 31 10.54 -2.17 -8.65
CA ASP A 31 9.66 -3.10 -9.37
C ASP A 31 8.29 -3.18 -8.68
N PRO A 32 7.27 -2.56 -9.28
CA PRO A 32 5.92 -2.51 -8.70
C PRO A 32 5.20 -3.87 -8.72
N TYR A 33 5.71 -4.86 -9.45
CA TYR A 33 5.13 -6.21 -9.46
C TYR A 33 5.27 -6.93 -8.11
N TYR A 34 6.25 -6.53 -7.29
CA TYR A 34 6.42 -7.07 -5.94
C TYR A 34 5.53 -6.40 -4.89
N VAL A 35 4.83 -5.32 -5.24
CA VAL A 35 3.93 -4.61 -4.34
C VAL A 35 2.61 -5.37 -4.23
N THR A 36 2.62 -6.48 -3.51
CA THR A 36 1.42 -7.27 -3.20
C THR A 36 0.83 -6.85 -1.84
N PRO A 37 -0.44 -7.16 -1.56
CA PRO A 37 -1.05 -6.89 -0.25
C PRO A 37 -0.24 -7.47 0.93
N GLU A 38 0.38 -8.65 0.74
CA GLU A 38 1.25 -9.28 1.74
C GLU A 38 2.53 -8.48 1.98
N TYR A 39 3.13 -7.94 0.92
CA TYR A 39 4.29 -7.06 1.04
C TYR A 39 3.93 -5.78 1.79
N LEU A 40 2.79 -5.18 1.45
CA LEU A 40 2.28 -3.99 2.15
C LEU A 40 1.99 -4.26 3.63
N GLN A 41 1.43 -5.43 3.96
CA GLN A 41 1.26 -5.84 5.36
C GLN A 41 2.60 -5.97 6.09
N PHE A 42 3.62 -6.55 5.45
CA PHE A 42 4.96 -6.64 6.03
C PHE A 42 5.58 -5.25 6.26
N VAL A 43 5.38 -4.31 5.33
CA VAL A 43 5.83 -2.93 5.50
C VAL A 43 5.15 -2.29 6.72
N LEU A 44 3.82 -2.41 6.85
CA LEU A 44 3.10 -1.91 8.02
C LEU A 44 3.62 -2.49 9.34
N GLU A 45 3.84 -3.82 9.38
CA GLU A 45 4.39 -4.51 10.55
C GLU A 45 5.81 -4.00 10.89
N ARG A 46 6.65 -3.71 9.88
CA ARG A 46 7.99 -3.15 10.06
C ARG A 46 7.97 -1.74 10.68
N PHE A 47 6.94 -0.96 10.40
CA PHE A 47 6.74 0.36 10.99
C PHE A 47 5.93 0.33 12.28
N GLU A 48 5.70 -0.86 12.86
CA GLU A 48 4.90 -1.07 14.07
C GLU A 48 3.43 -0.58 13.94
N ILE A 49 2.92 -0.49 12.70
CA ILE A 49 1.54 -0.13 12.41
C ILE A 49 0.68 -1.39 12.48
N THR A 50 0.13 -1.67 13.65
CA THR A 50 -0.73 -2.85 13.89
C THR A 50 -2.22 -2.57 13.75
N ASP A 51 -2.62 -1.30 13.65
CA ASP A 51 -4.02 -0.88 13.52
C ASP A 51 -4.60 -1.17 12.14
N ILE A 52 -3.73 -1.37 11.13
CA ILE A 52 -4.12 -1.66 9.75
C ILE A 52 -3.76 -3.12 9.43
N VAL A 53 -4.77 -3.91 9.09
CA VAL A 53 -4.62 -5.31 8.70
C VAL A 53 -5.11 -5.50 7.27
N ILE A 54 -4.17 -5.87 6.40
CA ILE A 54 -4.35 -6.19 4.98
C ILE A 54 -4.24 -7.71 4.82
N LYS A 55 -5.18 -8.45 5.44
CA LYS A 55 -5.27 -9.91 5.35
C LYS A 55 -6.69 -10.31 4.92
N PRO A 56 -6.86 -11.41 4.20
CA PRO A 56 -8.18 -11.94 3.88
C PRO A 56 -8.98 -12.18 5.17
N ASP A 57 -10.30 -11.95 5.10
CA ASP A 57 -11.26 -12.16 6.19
C ASP A 57 -11.05 -11.30 7.44
N THR A 58 -10.32 -10.18 7.35
CA THR A 58 -10.07 -9.29 8.52
C THR A 58 -10.96 -8.04 8.51
N SER A 59 -10.63 -7.08 7.66
CA SER A 59 -11.25 -5.75 7.63
C SER A 59 -12.09 -5.51 6.38
N GLY A 60 -12.08 -6.44 5.41
CA GLY A 60 -12.64 -6.21 4.06
C GLY A 60 -11.70 -5.45 3.12
N LEU A 61 -10.64 -4.83 3.66
CA LEU A 61 -9.70 -4.01 2.90
C LEU A 61 -8.93 -4.84 1.87
N TYR A 62 -8.56 -6.06 2.23
CA TYR A 62 -7.85 -6.98 1.32
C TYR A 62 -8.71 -7.31 0.09
N GLU A 63 -10.00 -7.57 0.29
CA GLU A 63 -10.94 -7.86 -0.78
C GLU A 63 -11.27 -6.62 -1.62
N GLU A 64 -11.43 -5.44 -1.01
CA GLU A 64 -11.63 -4.18 -1.73
C GLU A 64 -10.44 -3.82 -2.61
N LEU A 65 -9.22 -3.98 -2.08
CA LEU A 65 -7.99 -3.78 -2.82
C LEU A 65 -7.93 -4.74 -4.03
N LEU A 66 -8.15 -6.04 -3.83
CA LEU A 66 -8.19 -7.00 -4.94
C LEU A 66 -9.26 -6.65 -5.99
N MET A 67 -10.40 -6.13 -5.57
CA MET A 67 -11.47 -5.71 -6.48
C MET A 67 -11.08 -4.45 -7.28
N ASP A 68 -10.44 -3.47 -6.67
CA ASP A 68 -9.97 -2.27 -7.38
C ASP A 68 -8.90 -2.62 -8.42
N GLN A 69 -8.00 -3.56 -8.10
CA GLN A 69 -7.03 -4.09 -9.07
C GLN A 69 -7.71 -4.84 -10.24
N LEU A 70 -8.75 -5.63 -9.95
CA LEU A 70 -9.52 -6.34 -10.98
C LEU A 70 -10.37 -5.40 -11.84
N LEU A 71 -10.83 -4.28 -11.27
CA LEU A 71 -11.71 -3.31 -11.91
C LEU A 71 -10.95 -2.16 -12.60
N ASP A 72 -9.63 -2.11 -12.47
CA ASP A 72 -8.77 -1.10 -13.09
C ASP A 72 -9.14 0.33 -12.65
N ARG A 73 -9.55 0.47 -11.37
CA ARG A 73 -10.06 1.72 -10.78
C ARG A 73 -9.03 2.50 -10.00
#